data_AF-A0A093BKR6-F1
#
_entry.id   AF-A0A093BKR6-F1
#
_cell.length_a   1.000
_cell.length_b   1.000
_cell.length_c   1.000
_cell.angle_alpha   90.00
_cell.angle_beta   90.00
_cell.angle_gamma   90.00
#
_symmetry.space_group_name_H-M   'P 1'
#
loop_
_entity.id
_entity.type
_entity.pdbx_description
1 polymer ?
#
loop_
_entity_poly.entity_id
_entity_poly.type
_entity_poly.pdbx_seq_one_letter_code
_entity_poly.pdbx_strand_id
1 'polypeptide(L)'
;QDLARASMPAYFRFLTIMAFHVFLQEKVDLAVVEVGIGGAYDCTNIIRAPVVCGISALGIDHTSILGDTMEKIAWQKGGIFKVGRACPPLAHGFGASTPVALSTRAPLQRGVPAFTPCSLLPPPGLRDTEWLGRTQVLPRGPVTWYLDGAHTTSSIQACVRWFRQAALNQDKPYDGSEVRVLLFNATGDRDTAALLKLLVPCHFDYAIFCPNFTEVSVPSNVDQQNFN
;
A
#
# COMPACT_ATOMS: atom_id res chain seq x y z
N GLN A 1 35.06 6.83 -28.88
CA GLN A 1 33.69 6.27 -28.84
C GLN A 1 33.13 6.68 -27.48
N ASP A 2 32.37 7.77 -27.47
CA ASP A 2 31.79 8.33 -26.25
C ASP A 2 30.83 7.33 -25.63
N LEU A 3 31.14 6.91 -24.39
CA LEU A 3 30.14 6.35 -23.50
C LEU A 3 29.07 7.42 -23.34
N ALA A 4 27.96 7.26 -24.07
CA ALA A 4 26.75 8.04 -23.88
C ALA A 4 26.53 8.16 -22.37
N ARG A 5 26.55 9.40 -21.86
CA ARG A 5 26.26 9.74 -20.46
C ARG A 5 24.98 8.99 -20.10
N ALA A 6 25.11 7.86 -19.41
CA ALA A 6 23.97 7.00 -19.16
C ALA A 6 22.97 7.82 -18.34
N SER A 7 21.79 8.05 -18.91
CA SER A 7 20.75 8.78 -18.20
C SER A 7 20.45 8.05 -16.90
N MET A 8 20.28 8.79 -15.82
CA MET A 8 19.96 8.19 -14.53
C MET A 8 18.68 7.36 -14.67
N PRO A 9 18.62 6.15 -14.08
CA PRO A 9 17.39 5.38 -14.08
C PRO A 9 16.25 6.21 -13.47
N ALA A 10 15.02 5.96 -13.95
CA ALA A 10 13.83 6.52 -13.32
C ALA A 10 13.84 6.26 -11.80
N TYR A 11 13.34 7.21 -11.03
CA TYR A 11 13.49 7.26 -9.56
C TYR A 11 13.28 5.92 -8.86
N PHE A 12 12.16 5.23 -9.12
CA PHE A 12 11.86 3.95 -8.47
C PHE A 12 12.83 2.81 -8.85
N ARG A 13 13.33 2.80 -10.09
CA ARG A 13 14.35 1.85 -10.55
C ARG A 13 15.68 2.10 -9.86
N PHE A 14 16.05 3.37 -9.73
CA PHE A 14 17.25 3.78 -9.01
C PHE A 14 17.19 3.31 -7.55
N LEU A 15 16.07 3.57 -6.85
CA LEU A 15 15.88 3.12 -5.47
C LEU A 15 15.93 1.58 -5.33
N THR A 16 15.34 0.85 -6.28
CA THR A 16 15.38 -0.62 -6.27
C THR A 16 16.82 -1.14 -6.40
N ILE A 17 17.61 -0.56 -7.31
CA ILE A 17 19.02 -0.93 -7.50
C ILE A 17 19.83 -0.59 -6.23
N MET A 18 19.60 0.59 -5.66
CA MET A 18 20.24 1.01 -4.42
C MET A 18 19.92 0.06 -3.26
N ALA A 19 18.66 -0.35 -3.10
CA ALA A 19 18.26 -1.32 -2.07
C ALA A 19 18.99 -2.66 -2.23
N PHE A 20 19.05 -3.21 -3.44
CA PHE A 20 19.78 -4.45 -3.70
C PHE A 20 21.28 -4.30 -3.47
N HIS A 21 21.88 -3.15 -3.81
CA HIS A 21 23.27 -2.89 -3.51
C HIS A 21 23.52 -2.94 -2.00
N VAL A 22 22.69 -2.26 -1.20
CA VAL A 22 22.79 -2.28 0.27
C VAL A 22 22.62 -3.70 0.82
N PHE A 23 21.62 -4.47 0.36
CA PHE A 23 21.43 -5.86 0.81
C PHE A 23 22.64 -6.75 0.57
N LEU A 24 23.31 -6.57 -0.58
CA LEU A 24 24.53 -7.31 -0.91
C LEU A 24 25.73 -6.86 -0.08
N GLN A 25 25.88 -5.56 0.18
CA GLN A 25 26.96 -5.02 1.02
C GLN A 25 26.81 -5.48 2.47
N GLU A 26 25.60 -5.42 3.01
CA GLU A 26 25.27 -5.83 4.39
C GLU A 26 25.18 -7.36 4.56
N LYS A 27 25.21 -8.12 3.46
CA LYS A 27 25.13 -9.60 3.45
C LYS A 27 23.91 -10.14 4.19
N VAL A 28 22.74 -9.57 3.90
CA VAL A 28 21.49 -10.00 4.54
C VAL A 28 21.15 -11.46 4.21
N ASP A 29 20.71 -12.22 5.21
CA ASP A 29 20.28 -13.62 5.01
C ASP A 29 18.91 -13.72 4.32
N LEU A 30 18.04 -12.73 4.53
CA LEU A 30 16.69 -12.65 3.99
C LEU A 30 16.33 -11.19 3.66
N ALA A 31 15.77 -10.96 2.48
CA ALA A 31 15.23 -9.67 2.08
C ALA A 31 13.72 -9.80 1.79
N VAL A 32 12.92 -8.92 2.38
CA VAL A 32 11.50 -8.74 2.04
C VAL A 32 11.42 -7.59 1.04
N VAL A 33 10.87 -7.87 -0.14
CA VAL A 33 10.82 -6.90 -1.25
C VAL A 33 9.37 -6.65 -1.62
N GLU A 34 8.89 -5.44 -1.33
CA GLU A 34 7.57 -4.98 -1.75
C GLU A 34 7.59 -4.55 -3.21
N VAL A 35 6.60 -5.03 -3.98
CA VAL A 35 6.38 -4.62 -5.36
C VAL A 35 5.83 -3.20 -5.38
N GLY A 36 6.38 -2.31 -6.20
CA GLY A 36 5.90 -0.94 -6.33
C GLY A 36 4.49 -0.88 -6.93
N ILE A 37 4.38 -1.15 -8.23
CA ILE A 37 3.09 -1.11 -8.95
C ILE A 37 2.94 -2.36 -9.83
N GLY A 38 1.82 -3.06 -9.68
CA GLY A 38 1.52 -4.26 -10.47
C GLY A 38 2.30 -5.48 -10.01
N GLY A 39 3.29 -5.90 -10.81
CA GLY A 39 4.11 -7.09 -10.53
C GLY A 39 4.90 -7.56 -11.74
N ALA A 40 4.22 -7.91 -12.84
CA ALA A 40 4.83 -8.50 -14.03
C ALA A 40 5.97 -7.64 -14.60
N TYR A 41 5.75 -6.33 -14.66
CA TYR A 41 6.70 -5.35 -15.20
C TYR A 41 7.33 -4.43 -14.15
N ASP A 42 7.14 -4.73 -12.86
CA ASP A 42 7.75 -3.97 -11.78
C ASP A 42 9.27 -4.22 -11.73
N CYS A 43 10.07 -3.20 -11.38
CA CYS A 43 11.53 -3.34 -11.37
C CYS A 43 12.06 -4.25 -10.26
N THR A 44 11.23 -4.58 -9.26
CA THR A 44 11.56 -5.59 -8.25
C THR A 44 11.46 -7.02 -8.80
N ASN A 45 10.73 -7.24 -9.90
CA ASN A 45 10.50 -8.56 -10.50
C ASN A 45 11.71 -9.14 -11.27
N ILE A 46 12.91 -8.65 -10.97
CA ILE A 46 14.19 -9.19 -11.47
C ILE A 46 14.69 -10.38 -10.64
N ILE A 47 14.11 -10.60 -9.46
CA ILE A 47 14.45 -11.73 -8.58
C ILE A 47 13.99 -13.03 -9.26
N ARG A 48 14.97 -13.82 -9.72
CA ARG A 48 14.69 -15.04 -10.50
C ARG A 48 14.17 -16.20 -9.65
N ALA A 49 14.60 -16.24 -8.39
CA ALA A 49 14.36 -17.37 -7.49
C ALA A 49 13.95 -16.88 -6.09
N PRO A 50 12.80 -16.19 -5.94
CA PRO A 50 12.29 -15.85 -4.62
C PRO A 50 11.96 -17.13 -3.84
N VAL A 51 12.27 -17.13 -2.55
CA VAL A 51 11.95 -18.26 -1.65
C VAL A 51 10.43 -18.41 -1.52
N VAL A 52 9.72 -17.28 -1.45
CA VAL A 52 8.28 -17.19 -1.34
C VAL A 52 7.77 -15.93 -2.05
N CYS A 53 6.60 -16.03 -2.67
CA CYS A 53 5.86 -14.88 -3.19
C CYS A 53 4.45 -14.87 -2.58
N GLY A 54 3.91 -13.68 -2.34
CA GLY A 54 2.55 -13.51 -1.83
C GLY A 54 1.88 -12.30 -2.48
N ILE A 55 0.56 -12.38 -2.64
CA ILE A 55 -0.30 -11.26 -2.97
C ILE A 55 -1.17 -11.01 -1.73
N SER A 56 -1.17 -9.78 -1.22
CA SER A 56 -1.90 -9.41 -0.01
C SER A 56 -3.42 -9.32 -0.28
N ALA A 57 -3.87 -8.21 -0.87
CA ALA A 57 -5.24 -8.00 -1.27
C ALA A 57 -5.31 -7.53 -2.72
N LEU A 58 -6.32 -8.00 -3.45
CA LEU A 58 -6.66 -7.46 -4.76
C LEU A 58 -7.72 -6.37 -4.59
N GLY A 59 -7.42 -5.19 -5.12
CA GLY A 59 -8.33 -4.05 -5.16
C GLY A 59 -8.19 -3.33 -6.48
N ILE A 60 -9.25 -2.63 -6.88
CA ILE A 60 -9.20 -1.71 -8.01
C ILE A 60 -8.41 -0.48 -7.57
N ASP A 61 -7.14 -0.41 -8.00
CA ASP A 61 -6.26 0.74 -7.82
C ASP A 61 -5.32 0.83 -9.03
N HIS A 62 -4.84 2.03 -9.32
CA HIS A 62 -3.96 2.30 -10.47
C HIS A 62 -4.50 1.78 -11.82
N THR A 63 -5.80 1.99 -12.08
CA THR A 63 -6.50 1.47 -13.27
C THR A 63 -5.90 1.94 -14.60
N SER A 64 -5.31 3.14 -14.62
CA SER A 64 -4.60 3.69 -15.79
C SER A 64 -3.37 2.87 -16.19
N ILE A 65 -2.75 2.14 -15.26
CA ILE A 65 -1.52 1.36 -15.48
C ILE A 65 -1.81 -0.14 -15.47
N LEU A 66 -2.65 -0.60 -14.55
CA LEU A 66 -2.90 -2.03 -14.30
C LEU A 66 -4.07 -2.61 -15.10
N GLY A 67 -4.91 -1.73 -15.66
CA GLY A 67 -6.16 -2.09 -16.32
C GLY A 67 -7.38 -1.80 -15.44
N ASP A 68 -8.52 -1.74 -16.10
CA ASP A 68 -9.84 -1.39 -15.58
C ASP A 68 -10.63 -2.58 -15.03
N THR A 69 -10.13 -3.81 -15.18
CA THR A 69 -10.79 -5.02 -14.70
C THR A 69 -9.94 -5.77 -13.67
N MET A 70 -10.62 -6.51 -12.79
CA MET A 70 -9.96 -7.31 -11.75
C MET A 70 -9.03 -8.37 -12.36
N GLU A 71 -9.39 -8.92 -13.52
CA GLU A 71 -8.59 -9.92 -14.23
C GLU A 71 -7.27 -9.35 -14.73
N LYS A 72 -7.27 -8.12 -15.27
CA LYS A 72 -6.05 -7.43 -15.72
C LYS A 72 -5.13 -7.12 -14.54
N ILE A 73 -5.70 -6.63 -13.44
CA ILE A 73 -4.96 -6.34 -12.20
C ILE A 73 -4.38 -7.62 -11.60
N ALA A 74 -5.18 -8.69 -11.55
CA ALA A 74 -4.74 -9.99 -11.06
C ALA A 74 -3.59 -10.52 -11.92
N TRP A 75 -3.69 -10.44 -13.26
CA TRP A 75 -2.63 -10.88 -14.16
C TRP A 75 -1.32 -10.13 -13.91
N GLN A 76 -1.38 -8.80 -13.78
CA GLN A 76 -0.21 -7.98 -13.47
C GLN A 76 0.44 -8.39 -12.14
N LYS A 77 -0.35 -8.55 -11.08
CA LYS A 77 0.16 -8.96 -9.76
C LYS A 77 0.68 -10.40 -9.76
N GLY A 78 0.03 -11.30 -10.50
CA GLY A 78 0.45 -12.70 -10.66
C GLY A 78 1.78 -12.87 -11.40
N GLY A 79 2.27 -11.84 -12.11
CA GLY A 79 3.56 -11.88 -12.80
C GLY A 79 4.79 -12.02 -11.91
N ILE A 80 4.64 -11.91 -10.58
CA ILE A 80 5.73 -12.17 -9.62
C ILE A 80 5.96 -13.66 -9.37
N PHE A 81 5.01 -14.53 -9.72
CA PHE A 81 5.12 -15.96 -9.47
C PHE A 81 6.13 -16.62 -10.44
N LYS A 82 7.02 -17.45 -9.90
CA LYS A 82 8.06 -18.16 -10.65
C LYS A 82 7.81 -19.67 -10.58
N VAL A 83 8.00 -20.35 -11.71
CA VAL A 83 7.78 -21.80 -11.84
C VAL A 83 8.66 -22.55 -10.82
N GLY A 84 8.07 -23.48 -10.08
CA GLY A 84 8.77 -24.31 -9.10
C GLY A 84 9.06 -23.66 -7.75
N ARG A 85 8.38 -22.54 -7.39
CA ARG A 85 8.51 -21.86 -6.09
C ARG A 85 7.20 -21.91 -5.29
N ALA A 86 7.32 -21.93 -3.95
CA ALA A 86 6.18 -21.95 -3.04
C ALA A 86 5.43 -20.60 -3.06
N CYS A 87 4.10 -20.65 -3.06
CA CYS A 87 3.24 -19.51 -3.35
C CYS A 87 2.03 -19.42 -2.39
N PRO A 88 2.20 -19.27 -1.07
CA PRO A 88 1.07 -19.28 -0.15
C PRO A 88 0.13 -18.08 -0.41
N PRO A 89 -1.18 -18.27 -0.68
CA PRO A 89 -2.13 -17.18 -0.64
C PRO A 89 -2.34 -16.72 0.82
N LEU A 90 -2.36 -15.41 1.04
CA LEU A 90 -2.75 -14.83 2.33
C LEU A 90 -4.27 -14.78 2.42
N ALA A 91 -4.89 -15.89 2.82
CA ALA A 91 -6.35 -15.95 3.00
C ALA A 91 -6.69 -16.01 4.50
N HIS A 92 -6.81 -14.86 5.17
CA HIS A 92 -7.49 -14.76 6.49
C HIS A 92 -8.48 -13.58 6.51
N GLY A 93 -9.77 -13.94 6.43
CA GLY A 93 -10.92 -13.33 7.10
C GLY A 93 -11.09 -11.80 7.10
N PHE A 94 -11.69 -11.24 6.05
CA PHE A 94 -12.77 -10.24 6.16
C PHE A 94 -13.63 -10.33 4.88
N GLY A 95 -14.95 -10.54 5.07
CA GLY A 95 -16.06 -10.51 4.11
C GLY A 95 -15.78 -10.50 2.60
N ALA A 96 -16.18 -11.59 1.94
CA ALA A 96 -16.65 -11.67 0.56
C ALA A 96 -15.88 -10.88 -0.53
N SER A 97 -14.83 -11.48 -1.07
CA SER A 97 -14.51 -11.42 -2.50
C SER A 97 -13.77 -12.71 -2.85
N THR A 98 -14.28 -13.42 -3.86
CA THR A 98 -13.82 -14.72 -4.37
C THR A 98 -12.30 -14.79 -4.53
N PRO A 99 -11.62 -15.89 -4.16
CA PRO A 99 -10.27 -16.13 -4.65
C PRO A 99 -10.38 -16.33 -6.17
N VAL A 100 -10.04 -15.31 -6.94
CA VAL A 100 -9.86 -15.46 -8.38
C VAL A 100 -8.65 -16.35 -8.55
N ALA A 101 -8.91 -17.62 -8.90
CA ALA A 101 -7.92 -18.54 -9.39
C ALA A 101 -7.23 -17.87 -10.58
N LEU A 102 -5.99 -17.43 -10.36
CA LEU A 102 -5.13 -16.91 -11.41
C LEU A 102 -4.86 -18.06 -12.39
N SER A 103 -5.62 -18.10 -13.47
CA SER A 103 -5.32 -18.86 -14.69
C SER A 103 -4.09 -18.24 -15.34
N THR A 104 -2.94 -18.43 -14.71
CA THR A 104 -1.67 -18.43 -15.42
C THR A 104 -1.60 -19.79 -16.11
N ARG A 105 -1.09 -19.85 -17.34
CA ARG A 105 -0.89 -21.11 -18.10
C ARG A 105 0.12 -22.08 -17.45
N ALA A 106 0.41 -21.93 -16.17
CA ALA A 106 1.07 -22.94 -15.35
C ALA A 106 -0.03 -23.78 -14.68
N PRO A 107 0.02 -25.11 -14.74
CA PRO A 107 -0.94 -25.95 -14.03
C PRO A 107 -0.89 -25.58 -12.55
N LEU A 108 -1.97 -25.00 -12.03
CA LEU A 108 -2.21 -24.86 -10.60
C LEU A 108 -2.12 -26.27 -10.01
N GLN A 109 -1.02 -26.57 -9.31
CA GLN A 109 -1.03 -27.70 -8.40
C GLN A 109 -2.13 -27.42 -7.38
N ARG A 110 -3.19 -28.22 -7.41
CA ARG A 110 -4.23 -28.25 -6.38
C ARG A 110 -3.51 -28.41 -5.03
N GLY A 111 -3.73 -27.48 -4.10
CA GLY A 111 -3.20 -27.56 -2.74
C GLY A 111 -2.05 -26.61 -2.45
N VAL A 112 -2.21 -25.33 -2.80
CA VAL A 112 -1.29 -24.29 -2.33
C VAL A 112 -1.61 -24.00 -0.86
N PRO A 113 -0.71 -24.33 0.10
CA PRO A 113 -1.00 -24.09 1.51
C PRO A 113 -1.10 -22.59 1.75
N ALA A 114 -2.21 -22.15 2.35
CA ALA A 114 -2.30 -20.80 2.91
C ALA A 114 -1.19 -20.63 3.95
N PHE A 115 -0.70 -19.39 4.12
CA PHE A 115 0.20 -19.11 5.23
C PHE A 115 -0.55 -19.40 6.54
N THR A 116 -0.17 -20.46 7.24
CA THR A 116 -0.71 -20.79 8.56
C THR A 116 0.27 -20.25 9.59
N PRO A 117 -0.11 -19.22 10.38
CA PRO A 117 0.72 -18.80 11.51
C PRO A 117 1.02 -19.99 12.41
N CYS A 118 2.27 -20.11 12.88
CA CYS A 118 2.60 -21.12 13.88
C CYS A 118 1.68 -20.93 15.10
N SER A 119 1.07 -22.02 15.59
CA SER A 119 0.01 -22.01 16.61
C SER A 119 0.49 -21.69 18.04
N LEU A 120 1.78 -21.45 18.22
CA LEU A 120 2.35 -20.92 19.45
C LEU A 120 2.19 -19.41 19.41
N LEU A 121 1.78 -18.80 20.54
CA LEU A 121 1.68 -17.35 20.85
C LEU A 121 2.24 -16.43 19.75
N PRO A 122 1.53 -15.35 19.34
CA PRO A 122 1.93 -14.53 18.20
C PRO A 122 3.44 -14.31 18.26
N PRO A 123 4.22 -14.87 17.31
CA PRO A 123 5.67 -14.91 17.42
C PRO A 123 6.17 -13.50 17.75
N PRO A 124 7.24 -13.32 18.54
CA PRO A 124 7.70 -12.01 19.00
C PRO A 124 7.66 -10.93 17.90
N GLY A 125 8.03 -11.30 16.67
CA GLY A 125 7.88 -10.45 15.48
C GLY A 125 6.48 -9.85 15.27
N LEU A 126 5.37 -10.60 15.39
CA LEU A 126 4.01 -10.05 15.27
C LEU A 126 3.65 -9.09 16.41
N ARG A 127 4.14 -9.35 17.62
CA ARG A 127 3.91 -8.46 18.77
C ARG A 127 4.66 -7.16 18.63
N ASP A 128 5.88 -7.22 18.11
CA ASP A 128 6.80 -6.10 18.02
C ASP A 128 6.72 -5.39 16.65
N THR A 129 5.83 -5.84 15.75
CA THR A 129 5.61 -5.21 14.45
C THR A 129 4.92 -3.86 14.65
N GLU A 130 5.64 -2.79 14.31
CA GLU A 130 5.07 -1.46 14.13
C GLU A 130 5.02 -1.11 12.64
N TRP A 131 3.89 -0.54 12.21
CA TRP A 131 3.73 -0.03 10.85
C TRP A 131 3.22 1.40 10.89
N LEU A 132 4.15 2.36 10.92
CA LEU A 132 3.82 3.79 11.01
C LEU A 132 2.91 4.21 9.86
N GLY A 133 1.94 5.08 10.16
CA GLY A 133 0.93 5.54 9.20
C GLY A 133 -0.15 4.51 8.83
N ARG A 134 -0.22 3.35 9.49
CA ARG A 134 -1.34 2.41 9.38
C ARG A 134 -2.00 2.23 10.74
N THR A 135 -3.27 2.64 10.85
CA THR A 135 -4.06 2.52 12.08
C THR A 135 -3.32 3.00 13.34
N GLN A 136 -2.55 4.09 13.20
CA GLN A 136 -1.62 4.54 14.21
C GLN A 136 -2.27 5.58 15.12
N VAL A 137 -2.21 5.37 16.44
CA VAL A 137 -2.69 6.32 17.45
C VAL A 137 -1.50 6.98 18.13
N LEU A 138 -1.44 8.31 18.11
CA LEU A 138 -0.37 9.09 18.75
C LEU A 138 -0.95 10.12 19.72
N PRO A 139 -1.00 9.83 21.03
CA PRO A 139 -1.37 10.81 22.04
C PRO A 139 -0.24 11.86 22.22
N ARG A 140 -0.59 13.14 22.15
CA ARG A 140 0.29 14.30 22.29
C ARG A 140 -0.37 15.36 23.16
N GLY A 141 -0.29 15.17 24.48
CA GLY A 141 -0.92 16.06 25.45
C GLY A 141 -2.45 16.05 25.28
N PRO A 142 -3.10 17.19 25.03
CA PRO A 142 -4.55 17.26 24.85
C PRO A 142 -5.03 16.80 23.47
N VAL A 143 -4.11 16.52 22.54
CA VAL A 143 -4.45 16.11 21.17
C VAL A 143 -4.06 14.66 20.94
N THR A 144 -4.98 13.87 20.41
CA THR A 144 -4.70 12.50 19.94
C THR A 144 -4.78 12.47 18.42
N TRP A 145 -3.68 12.05 17.78
CA TRP A 145 -3.63 11.89 16.33
C TRP A 145 -3.99 10.46 15.94
N TYR A 146 -4.88 10.33 14.96
CA TYR A 146 -5.25 9.06 14.34
C TYR A 146 -4.78 9.11 12.88
N LEU A 147 -3.73 8.35 12.56
CA LEU A 147 -3.06 8.39 11.27
C LEU A 147 -3.32 7.09 10.49
N ASP A 148 -3.81 7.25 9.25
CA ASP A 148 -3.95 6.14 8.31
C ASP A 148 -3.77 6.60 6.86
N GLY A 149 -2.95 5.89 6.09
CA GLY A 149 -2.72 6.13 4.65
C GLY A 149 -3.77 5.53 3.70
N ALA A 150 -5.01 5.30 4.16
CA ALA A 150 -6.09 4.75 3.36
C ALA A 150 -6.50 5.70 2.23
N HIS A 151 -6.66 5.14 1.03
CA HIS A 151 -6.90 5.94 -0.18
C HIS A 151 -7.66 5.20 -1.29
N THR A 152 -8.20 4.02 -0.96
CA THR A 152 -9.12 3.25 -1.79
C THR A 152 -10.43 3.08 -1.03
N THR A 153 -11.54 2.78 -1.69
CA THR A 153 -12.83 2.54 -1.04
C THR A 153 -12.72 1.50 0.09
N SER A 154 -12.06 0.36 -0.17
CA SER A 154 -11.92 -0.72 0.81
C SER A 154 -11.01 -0.34 1.98
N SER A 155 -9.90 0.37 1.72
CA SER A 155 -9.01 0.83 2.80
C SER A 155 -9.63 1.94 3.64
N ILE A 156 -10.39 2.86 3.05
CA ILE A 156 -11.11 3.89 3.82
C ILE A 156 -12.20 3.25 4.68
N GLN A 157 -12.94 2.27 4.16
CA GLN A 157 -13.92 1.54 4.98
C GLN A 157 -13.26 0.82 6.17
N ALA A 158 -12.07 0.24 5.99
CA ALA A 158 -11.31 -0.35 7.09
C ALA A 158 -10.84 0.71 8.09
N CYS A 159 -10.32 1.84 7.61
CA CYS A 159 -9.91 2.98 8.42
C CYS A 159 -11.08 3.55 9.25
N VAL A 160 -12.27 3.72 8.65
CA VAL A 160 -13.48 4.18 9.35
C VAL A 160 -13.86 3.22 10.48
N ARG A 161 -13.83 1.90 10.24
CA ARG A 161 -14.12 0.90 11.28
C ARG A 161 -13.12 0.99 12.43
N TRP A 162 -11.83 1.05 12.10
CA TRP A 162 -10.76 1.20 13.08
C TRP A 162 -10.89 2.50 13.87
N PHE A 163 -11.02 3.64 13.21
CA PHE A 163 -11.13 4.96 13.85
C PHE A 163 -12.32 5.00 14.81
N ARG A 164 -13.48 4.49 14.39
CA ARG A 164 -14.65 4.42 15.26
C ARG A 164 -14.38 3.55 16.50
N GLN A 165 -13.69 2.42 16.34
CA GLN A 165 -13.34 1.57 17.48
C GLN A 165 -12.30 2.23 18.39
N ALA A 166 -11.30 2.89 17.82
CA ALA A 166 -10.19 3.48 18.56
C ALA A 166 -10.59 4.79 19.26
N ALA A 167 -11.37 5.66 18.60
CA ALA A 167 -11.71 6.98 19.11
C ALA A 167 -13.04 7.02 19.87
N LEU A 168 -14.04 6.20 19.51
CA LEU A 168 -15.36 6.24 20.17
C LEU A 168 -15.43 5.37 21.43
N ASN A 169 -14.59 4.33 21.54
CA ASN A 169 -14.66 3.36 22.63
C ASN A 169 -13.57 3.58 23.71
N GLN A 170 -12.84 4.69 23.67
CA GLN A 170 -11.88 5.02 24.72
C GLN A 170 -12.57 5.77 25.86
N ASP A 171 -12.27 5.37 27.10
CA ASP A 171 -12.58 6.15 28.29
C ASP A 171 -11.89 7.51 28.15
N LYS A 172 -12.70 8.58 28.17
CA LYS A 172 -12.20 9.92 27.93
C LYS A 172 -11.30 10.34 29.09
N PRO A 173 -10.05 10.75 28.83
CA PRO A 173 -9.15 11.20 29.88
C PRO A 173 -9.57 12.54 30.51
N TYR A 174 -10.51 13.28 29.88
CA TYR A 174 -10.95 14.60 30.31
C TYR A 174 -12.48 14.76 30.16
N ASP A 175 -13.11 15.41 31.14
CA ASP A 175 -14.54 15.76 31.19
C ASP A 175 -14.83 17.03 30.36
N GLY A 176 -14.44 17.02 29.09
CA GLY A 176 -14.54 18.16 28.18
C GLY A 176 -15.21 17.82 26.85
N SER A 177 -15.67 18.87 26.15
CA SER A 177 -16.17 18.73 24.77
C SER A 177 -15.04 18.27 23.85
N GLU A 178 -15.27 17.17 23.14
CA GLU A 178 -14.34 16.63 22.15
C GLU A 178 -14.58 17.29 20.80
N VAL A 179 -13.53 17.82 20.17
CA VAL A 179 -13.57 18.35 18.80
C VAL A 179 -12.77 17.44 17.90
N ARG A 180 -13.36 17.00 16.79
CA ARG A 180 -12.76 16.10 15.81
C ARG A 180 -12.49 16.83 14.51
N VAL A 181 -11.21 16.86 14.14
CA VAL A 181 -10.75 17.48 12.91
C VAL A 181 -10.25 16.41 11.95
N LEU A 182 -10.82 16.37 10.75
CA LEU A 182 -10.31 15.55 9.65
C LEU A 182 -9.22 16.31 8.91
N LEU A 183 -8.04 15.72 8.79
CA LEU A 183 -7.02 16.15 7.84
C LEU A 183 -7.03 15.18 6.65
N PHE A 184 -7.45 15.63 5.48
CA PHE A 184 -7.61 14.77 4.31
C PHE A 184 -6.79 15.27 3.11
N ASN A 185 -6.10 14.33 2.47
CA ASN A 185 -5.35 14.56 1.24
C ASN A 185 -5.58 13.39 0.28
N ALA A 186 -5.78 13.70 -0.99
CA ALA A 186 -5.88 12.71 -2.06
C ALA A 186 -5.10 13.19 -3.29
N THR A 187 -4.32 12.28 -3.88
CA THR A 187 -3.53 12.49 -5.09
C THR A 187 -4.19 11.81 -6.30
N GLY A 188 -4.02 12.41 -7.49
CA GLY A 188 -4.41 11.80 -8.77
C GLY A 188 -5.92 11.83 -9.06
N ASP A 189 -6.35 11.03 -10.04
CA ASP A 189 -7.72 11.06 -10.60
C ASP A 189 -8.74 10.24 -9.79
N ARG A 190 -8.61 10.23 -8.46
CA ARG A 190 -9.49 9.44 -7.58
C ARG A 190 -10.82 10.17 -7.35
N ASP A 191 -11.91 9.42 -7.23
CA ASP A 191 -13.22 9.96 -6.86
C ASP A 191 -13.23 10.35 -5.37
N THR A 192 -12.69 11.52 -5.07
CA THR A 192 -12.58 12.06 -3.71
C THR A 192 -13.95 12.27 -3.07
N ALA A 193 -14.98 12.59 -3.85
CA ALA A 193 -16.33 12.74 -3.33
C ALA A 193 -16.89 11.41 -2.82
N ALA A 194 -16.69 10.31 -3.56
CA ALA A 194 -17.07 8.97 -3.10
C ALA A 194 -16.29 8.55 -1.84
N LEU A 195 -14.99 8.86 -1.78
CA LEU A 195 -14.15 8.56 -0.61
C LEU A 195 -14.61 9.35 0.64
N LEU A 196 -14.91 10.64 0.49
CA LEU A 196 -15.37 11.50 1.59
C LEU A 196 -16.74 11.07 2.13
N LYS A 197 -17.64 10.57 1.27
CA LYS A 197 -18.94 10.03 1.72
C LYS A 197 -18.78 8.89 2.72
N LEU A 198 -17.72 8.08 2.59
CA LEU A 198 -17.45 6.98 3.52
C LEU A 198 -17.03 7.45 4.92
N LEU A 199 -16.50 8.68 5.02
CA LEU A 199 -16.00 9.26 6.28
C LEU A 199 -17.10 9.95 7.10
N VAL A 200 -18.27 10.20 6.52
CA VAL A 200 -19.44 10.82 7.21
C VAL A 200 -19.77 10.17 8.57
N PRO A 201 -19.74 8.83 8.73
CA PRO A 201 -20.02 8.20 10.01
C PRO A 201 -19.00 8.47 11.12
N CYS A 202 -17.88 9.14 10.84
CA CYS A 202 -16.87 9.49 11.84
C CYS A 202 -17.24 10.76 12.64
N HIS A 203 -18.23 11.53 12.16
CA HIS A 203 -18.72 12.76 12.81
C HIS A 203 -17.59 13.74 13.11
N PHE A 204 -16.86 14.17 12.07
CA PHE A 204 -15.87 15.25 12.19
C PHE A 204 -16.58 16.61 12.26
N ASP A 205 -16.12 17.48 13.16
CA ASP A 205 -16.61 18.85 13.31
C ASP A 205 -16.00 19.78 12.26
N TYR A 206 -14.74 19.53 11.91
CA TYR A 206 -14.00 20.29 10.92
C TYR A 206 -13.28 19.36 9.94
N ALA A 207 -13.11 19.80 8.71
CA ALA A 207 -12.29 19.13 7.71
C ALA A 207 -11.31 20.13 7.08
N ILE A 208 -10.04 19.75 7.05
CA ILE A 208 -8.94 20.48 6.43
C ILE A 208 -8.45 19.66 5.24
N PHE A 209 -8.45 20.28 4.06
CA PHE A 209 -7.98 19.67 2.83
C PHE A 209 -6.60 20.21 2.47
N CYS A 210 -5.61 19.32 2.35
CA CYS A 210 -4.24 19.70 2.01
C CYS A 210 -3.93 19.38 0.55
N PRO A 211 -3.43 20.33 -0.25
CA PRO A 211 -2.90 20.03 -1.57
C PRO A 211 -1.55 19.31 -1.48
N ASN A 212 -1.20 18.56 -2.54
CA ASN A 212 0.14 17.98 -2.70
C ASN A 212 1.15 18.95 -3.33
N PHE A 213 0.76 20.21 -3.53
CA PHE A 213 1.62 21.21 -4.13
C PHE A 213 2.50 21.84 -3.05
N THR A 214 3.81 21.62 -3.17
CA THR A 214 4.84 22.33 -2.39
C THR A 214 5.22 23.67 -3.03
N GLU A 215 4.64 24.02 -4.18
CA GLU A 215 4.94 25.23 -4.95
C GLU A 215 3.67 26.01 -5.31
N VAL A 216 3.72 27.34 -5.18
CA VAL A 216 2.71 28.27 -5.68
C VAL A 216 3.06 28.57 -7.14
N SER A 217 2.36 27.96 -8.10
CA SER A 217 2.56 28.28 -9.52
C SER A 217 2.11 29.72 -9.78
N VAL A 218 3.06 30.62 -9.99
CA VAL A 218 2.81 31.97 -10.54
C VAL A 218 2.48 31.79 -12.03
N PRO A 219 1.33 32.30 -12.53
CA PRO A 219 0.94 32.07 -13.91
C PRO A 219 1.73 33.00 -14.85
N SER A 220 2.81 32.49 -15.44
CA SER A 220 3.42 33.09 -16.62
C SER A 220 4.06 32.02 -17.51
N ASN A 221 3.41 31.76 -18.66
CA ASN A 221 3.84 31.00 -19.85
C ASN A 221 4.92 29.92 -19.66
N VAL A 222 4.47 28.68 -19.49
CA VAL A 222 5.31 27.47 -19.29
C VAL A 222 5.42 26.62 -20.58
N ASP A 223 5.46 27.25 -21.76
CA ASP A 223 5.72 26.56 -23.04
C ASP A 223 7.15 25.98 -23.16
N GLN A 224 7.88 25.76 -22.06
CA GLN A 224 9.31 25.48 -22.10
C GLN A 224 9.88 24.55 -21.03
N GLN A 225 9.10 23.66 -20.41
CA GLN A 225 9.64 22.75 -19.38
C GLN A 225 9.45 21.24 -19.58
N ASN A 226 9.02 20.76 -20.75
CA ASN A 226 8.98 19.31 -21.02
C ASN A 226 9.59 18.90 -22.38
N PHE A 227 10.68 19.56 -22.81
CA PHE A 227 11.58 18.97 -23.81
C PHE A 227 12.87 18.48 -23.13
N ASN A 228 13.05 17.16 -23.20
CA ASN A 228 14.18 16.30 -22.79
C ASN A 228 14.12 15.64 -21.40
#